data_AF-A0A3D4GTZ1-F1
#
_entry.id   AF-A0A3D4GTZ1-F1
#
_cell.length_a   1.000
_cell.length_b   1.000
_cell.length_c   1.000
_cell.angle_alpha   90.00
_cell.angle_beta   90.00
_cell.angle_gamma   90.00
#
_symmetry.space_group_name_H-M   'P 1'
#
loop_
_entity.id
_entity.type
_entity.pdbx_description
1 polymer ?
#
loop_
_entity_poly.entity_id
_entity_poly.type
_entity_poly.pdbx_seq_one_letter_code
_entity_poly.pdbx_strand_id
1 'polypeptide(L)'
;MCKSIKCIDIIQGLRGMGLGAGDGVMVHSSLSSMGHVDGGAETVVDAFLEVVGYQGTLMVPTFTHSNTEYFDPLNSPSKNGAITEAVRKRSGAIRSLHPTHAVTVIGSEVEGLIGKDLEHGALGQGCALHRLIDRGGLVFLLGVDHQANSVIHIGEDLAGDDRHRHFSPENPKRVTVKHPRDGEIVVTLTSMMGHTTAFDEMDGFLRSRGQVVEGRIGDAECQLMKGVDVVKATVDILGSL
;
A
#
# COMPACT_ATOMS: atom_id res chain seq x y z
N MET A 1 -7.58 15.53 29.26
CA MET A 1 -8.46 14.62 28.48
C MET A 1 -7.88 14.53 27.09
N CYS A 2 -7.56 13.33 26.60
CA CYS A 2 -7.18 13.16 25.20
C CYS A 2 -8.42 13.50 24.33
N LYS A 3 -8.29 14.45 23.41
CA LYS A 3 -9.41 14.87 22.56
C LYS A 3 -9.68 13.74 21.58
N SER A 4 -10.91 13.21 21.57
CA SER A 4 -11.27 12.16 20.62
C SER A 4 -11.35 12.71 19.20
N ILE A 5 -10.82 11.94 18.25
CA ILE A 5 -10.77 12.26 16.82
C ILE A 5 -11.98 11.65 16.15
N LYS A 6 -12.77 12.48 15.48
CA LYS A 6 -13.99 12.07 14.77
C LYS A 6 -13.73 11.94 13.27
N CYS A 7 -14.64 11.27 12.57
CA CYS A 7 -14.58 11.13 11.11
C CYS A 7 -14.36 12.48 10.40
N ILE A 8 -15.08 13.53 10.81
CA ILE A 8 -14.97 14.86 10.22
C ILE A 8 -13.58 15.49 10.38
N ASP A 9 -12.88 15.22 11.49
CA ASP A 9 -11.52 15.72 11.71
C ASP A 9 -10.55 15.06 10.72
N ILE A 10 -10.73 13.76 10.46
CA ILE A 10 -9.94 13.00 9.48
C ILE A 10 -10.23 13.51 8.06
N ILE A 11 -11.51 13.66 7.69
CA ILE A 11 -11.91 14.19 6.37
C ILE A 11 -11.30 15.57 6.11
N GLN A 12 -11.32 16.46 7.09
CA GLN A 12 -10.72 17.79 6.98
C GLN A 12 -9.20 17.72 6.81
N GLY A 13 -8.53 16.86 7.56
CA GLY A 13 -7.08 16.64 7.42
C GLY A 13 -6.70 16.11 6.04
N LEU A 14 -7.41 15.08 5.56
CA LEU A 14 -7.20 14.50 4.22
C LEU A 14 -7.38 15.54 3.12
N ARG A 15 -8.48 16.30 3.14
CA ARG A 15 -8.75 17.38 2.17
C ARG A 15 -7.72 18.50 2.27
N GLY A 16 -7.31 18.85 3.49
CA GLY A 16 -6.30 19.88 3.74
C GLY A 16 -4.93 19.53 3.15
N MET A 17 -4.60 18.24 3.06
CA MET A 17 -3.40 17.75 2.40
C MET A 17 -3.56 17.62 0.87
N GLY A 18 -4.76 17.84 0.33
CA GLY A 18 -5.03 17.84 -1.10
C GLY A 18 -5.59 16.52 -1.66
N LEU A 19 -5.97 15.56 -0.81
CA LEU A 19 -6.73 14.39 -1.26
C LEU A 19 -8.19 14.78 -1.57
N GLY A 20 -8.71 14.35 -2.71
CA GLY A 20 -10.02 14.75 -3.19
C GLY A 20 -10.79 13.65 -3.94
N ALA A 21 -11.97 14.05 -4.41
CA ALA A 21 -12.87 13.14 -5.11
C ALA A 21 -12.27 12.68 -6.45
N GLY A 22 -12.37 11.38 -6.73
CA GLY A 22 -11.80 10.75 -7.93
C GLY A 22 -10.35 10.28 -7.77
N ASP A 23 -9.66 10.65 -6.69
CA ASP A 23 -8.28 10.20 -6.48
C ASP A 23 -8.20 8.70 -6.21
N GLY A 24 -7.14 8.09 -6.75
CA GLY A 24 -6.67 6.77 -6.34
C GLY A 24 -5.56 6.92 -5.32
N VAL A 25 -5.73 6.37 -4.12
CA VAL A 25 -4.76 6.48 -3.03
C VAL A 25 -4.40 5.13 -2.45
N MET A 26 -3.10 4.87 -2.29
CA MET A 26 -2.58 3.78 -1.48
C MET A 26 -2.22 4.28 -0.10
N VAL A 27 -2.73 3.61 0.94
CA VAL A 27 -2.53 4.05 2.34
C VAL A 27 -1.66 3.05 3.11
N HIS A 28 -0.53 3.53 3.62
CA HIS A 28 0.24 2.89 4.69
C HIS A 28 -0.11 3.60 6.01
N SER A 29 -0.34 2.85 7.09
CA SER A 29 -0.96 3.47 8.27
C SER A 29 -0.60 2.82 9.60
N SER A 30 -0.61 3.63 10.67
CA SER A 30 -0.55 3.20 12.07
C SER A 30 -1.70 3.82 12.87
N LEU A 31 -2.76 3.06 13.16
CA LEU A 31 -3.92 3.59 13.91
C LEU A 31 -3.51 4.13 15.30
N SER A 32 -2.58 3.47 15.98
CA SER A 32 -2.13 3.87 17.32
C SER A 32 -1.40 5.22 17.34
N SER A 33 -0.81 5.63 16.22
CA SER A 33 -0.14 6.94 16.11
C SER A 33 -1.11 8.11 16.13
N MET A 34 -2.39 7.87 15.78
CA MET A 34 -3.39 8.94 15.66
C MET A 34 -3.85 9.45 17.03
N GLY A 35 -3.69 8.68 18.10
CA GLY A 35 -4.35 8.93 19.38
C GLY A 35 -5.68 8.17 19.48
N HIS A 36 -6.71 8.78 20.09
CA HIS A 36 -8.02 8.12 20.25
C HIS A 36 -8.96 8.49 19.09
N VAL A 37 -9.27 7.52 18.23
CA VAL A 37 -10.24 7.67 17.14
C VAL A 37 -11.60 7.10 17.55
N ASP A 38 -12.63 7.94 17.58
CA ASP A 38 -14.02 7.50 17.80
C ASP A 38 -14.41 6.50 16.72
N GLY A 39 -14.77 5.26 17.10
CA GLY A 39 -15.09 4.18 16.14
C GLY A 39 -13.87 3.44 15.55
N GLY A 40 -12.66 3.82 15.92
CA GLY A 40 -11.43 3.10 15.57
C GLY A 40 -11.12 3.06 14.08
N ALA A 41 -10.64 1.92 13.60
CA ALA A 41 -10.20 1.73 12.22
C ALA A 41 -11.30 2.01 11.18
N GLU A 42 -12.53 1.60 11.46
CA GLU A 42 -13.67 1.78 10.54
C GLU A 42 -13.91 3.27 10.23
N THR A 43 -13.77 4.13 11.23
CA THR A 43 -13.90 5.59 11.06
C THR A 43 -12.83 6.17 10.13
N VAL A 44 -11.61 5.62 10.18
CA VAL A 44 -10.53 6.04 9.26
C VAL A 44 -10.87 5.59 7.84
N VAL A 45 -11.36 4.36 7.66
CA VAL A 45 -11.78 3.84 6.36
C VAL A 45 -12.94 4.67 5.79
N ASP A 46 -13.95 4.99 6.61
CA ASP A 46 -15.09 5.82 6.21
C ASP A 46 -14.63 7.20 5.73
N ALA A 47 -13.69 7.83 6.44
CA ALA A 47 -13.15 9.13 6.06
C ALA A 47 -12.41 9.09 4.71
N PHE A 48 -11.56 8.09 4.46
CA PHE A 48 -10.90 7.95 3.16
C PHE A 48 -11.90 7.74 2.03
N LEU A 49 -12.87 6.82 2.21
CA LEU A 49 -13.90 6.55 1.20
C LEU A 49 -14.80 7.76 0.94
N GLU A 50 -15.12 8.55 1.96
CA GLU A 50 -15.88 9.80 1.78
C GLU A 50 -15.10 10.84 0.98
N VAL A 51 -13.79 10.98 1.23
CA VAL A 51 -12.95 11.97 0.54
C VAL A 51 -12.74 11.60 -0.92
N VAL A 52 -12.37 10.35 -1.21
CA VAL A 52 -12.12 9.90 -2.60
C VAL A 52 -13.42 9.71 -3.38
N GLY A 53 -14.54 9.47 -2.70
CA GLY A 53 -15.86 9.32 -3.30
C GLY A 53 -15.99 8.11 -4.22
N TYR A 54 -17.15 7.98 -4.86
CA TYR A 54 -17.52 6.81 -5.67
C TYR A 54 -16.70 6.65 -6.96
N GLN A 55 -16.06 7.72 -7.45
CA GLN A 55 -15.17 7.67 -8.61
C GLN A 55 -13.71 7.40 -8.22
N GLY A 56 -13.37 7.56 -6.95
CA GLY A 56 -12.02 7.35 -6.44
C GLY A 56 -11.75 5.89 -6.07
N THR A 57 -10.54 5.64 -5.59
CA THR A 57 -10.08 4.31 -5.20
C THR A 57 -9.26 4.38 -3.92
N LEU A 58 -9.61 3.55 -2.94
CA LEU A 58 -8.80 3.26 -1.76
C LEU A 58 -8.11 1.91 -1.95
N MET A 59 -6.78 1.91 -1.95
CA MET A 59 -5.94 0.71 -1.94
C MET A 59 -5.17 0.64 -0.62
N VAL A 60 -5.06 -0.55 -0.04
CA VAL A 60 -4.21 -0.79 1.13
C VAL A 60 -3.41 -2.09 0.97
N PRO A 61 -2.15 -2.13 1.44
CA PRO A 61 -1.42 -3.39 1.56
C PRO A 61 -2.11 -4.28 2.59
N THR A 62 -2.51 -5.48 2.18
CA THR A 62 -3.01 -6.52 3.08
C THR A 62 -2.08 -7.72 3.02
N PHE A 63 -0.80 -7.46 3.22
CA PHE A 63 0.24 -8.46 3.11
C PHE A 63 0.11 -9.50 4.21
N THR A 64 0.54 -10.71 3.86
CA THR A 64 0.72 -11.85 4.76
C THR A 64 2.21 -12.21 4.91
N HIS A 65 3.07 -11.55 4.12
CA HIS A 65 4.53 -11.57 4.12
C HIS A 65 5.16 -12.92 3.78
N SER A 66 6.49 -12.94 3.76
CA SER A 66 7.34 -14.02 3.23
C SER A 66 7.20 -15.37 3.94
N ASN A 67 6.60 -15.43 5.14
CA ASN A 67 6.38 -16.69 5.86
C ASN A 67 5.04 -17.36 5.51
N THR A 68 4.25 -16.81 4.58
CA THR A 68 2.94 -17.38 4.21
C THR A 68 3.08 -18.74 3.54
N GLU A 69 2.44 -19.78 4.09
CA GLU A 69 2.37 -21.10 3.45
C GLU A 69 1.02 -21.34 2.75
N TYR A 70 -0.04 -20.70 3.26
CA TYR A 70 -1.38 -20.77 2.74
C TYR A 70 -2.03 -19.39 2.70
N PHE A 71 -2.66 -19.06 1.58
CA PHE A 71 -3.35 -17.79 1.36
C PHE A 71 -4.78 -18.02 0.86
N ASP A 72 -5.75 -17.58 1.67
CA ASP A 72 -7.15 -17.45 1.28
C ASP A 72 -7.48 -15.95 1.22
N PRO A 73 -7.79 -15.38 0.04
CA PRO A 73 -8.04 -13.94 -0.08
C PRO A 73 -9.18 -13.46 0.82
N LEU A 74 -10.17 -14.31 1.12
CA LEU A 74 -11.31 -13.99 1.98
C LEU A 74 -11.01 -14.13 3.46
N ASN A 75 -10.15 -15.07 3.86
CA ASN A 75 -9.99 -15.46 5.27
C ASN A 75 -8.63 -15.13 5.88
N SER A 76 -7.54 -15.10 5.09
CA SER A 76 -6.22 -14.79 5.62
C SER A 76 -6.18 -13.34 6.14
N PRO A 77 -5.87 -13.08 7.42
CA PRO A 77 -5.87 -11.72 7.95
C PRO A 77 -4.73 -10.89 7.34
N SER A 78 -4.94 -9.58 7.25
CA SER A 78 -3.85 -8.63 6.99
C SER A 78 -2.86 -8.63 8.16
N LYS A 79 -1.57 -8.45 7.84
CA LYS A 79 -0.51 -8.24 8.83
C LYS A 79 -0.05 -6.77 8.92
N ASN A 80 -0.67 -5.86 8.15
CA ASN A 80 -0.29 -4.44 8.06
C ASN A 80 -1.14 -3.50 8.94
N GLY A 81 -1.68 -4.01 10.05
CA GLY A 81 -2.36 -3.19 11.05
C GLY A 81 -3.88 -3.06 10.86
N ALA A 82 -4.52 -2.45 11.85
CA ALA A 82 -5.98 -2.48 12.03
C ALA A 82 -6.78 -1.84 10.89
N ILE A 83 -6.27 -0.75 10.30
CA ILE A 83 -6.95 -0.05 9.19
C ILE A 83 -6.98 -0.94 7.95
N THR A 84 -5.86 -1.59 7.61
CA THR A 84 -5.80 -2.49 6.45
C THR A 84 -6.72 -3.70 6.62
N GLU A 85 -6.85 -4.22 7.84
CA GLU A 85 -7.77 -5.31 8.17
C GLU A 85 -9.25 -4.87 8.13
N ALA A 86 -9.55 -3.62 8.52
CA ALA A 86 -10.88 -3.04 8.39
C ALA A 86 -11.30 -2.93 6.91
N VAL A 87 -10.40 -2.40 6.05
CA VAL A 87 -10.64 -2.36 4.59
C VAL A 87 -10.85 -3.76 4.03
N ARG A 88 -10.03 -4.75 4.43
CA ARG A 88 -10.17 -6.16 4.00
C ARG A 88 -11.56 -6.73 4.27
N LYS A 89 -12.16 -6.40 5.41
CA LYS A 89 -13.46 -6.93 5.85
C LYS A 89 -14.64 -6.13 5.31
N ARG A 90 -14.40 -5.00 4.67
CA ARG A 90 -15.44 -4.08 4.22
C ARG A 90 -16.26 -4.69 3.07
N SER A 91 -17.56 -4.45 3.08
CA SER A 91 -18.42 -4.80 1.94
C SER A 91 -17.97 -4.05 0.68
N GLY A 92 -17.90 -4.74 -0.45
CA GLY A 92 -17.42 -4.18 -1.72
C GLY A 92 -15.89 -4.13 -1.86
N ALA A 93 -15.12 -4.53 -0.84
CA ALA A 93 -13.69 -4.68 -0.95
C ALA A 93 -13.33 -5.92 -1.76
N ILE A 94 -12.38 -5.77 -2.69
CA ILE A 94 -11.83 -6.89 -3.46
C ILE A 94 -10.34 -6.97 -3.19
N ARG A 95 -9.88 -8.17 -2.84
CA ARG A 95 -8.49 -8.44 -2.53
C ARG A 95 -7.81 -9.15 -3.68
N SER A 96 -6.62 -8.71 -4.02
CA SER A 96 -5.79 -9.36 -5.02
C SER A 96 -5.33 -10.74 -4.53
N LEU A 97 -4.79 -11.53 -5.46
CA LEU A 97 -4.49 -12.93 -5.22
C LEU A 97 -3.00 -13.21 -4.96
N HIS A 98 -2.13 -12.18 -4.97
CA HIS A 98 -0.71 -12.40 -4.72
C HIS A 98 -0.47 -12.97 -3.30
N PRO A 99 0.08 -14.18 -3.16
CA PRO A 99 0.01 -14.97 -1.91
C PRO A 99 0.63 -14.33 -0.68
N THR A 100 1.67 -13.51 -0.84
CA THR A 100 2.40 -12.88 0.28
C THR A 100 2.12 -11.38 0.41
N HIS A 101 1.71 -10.74 -0.68
CA HIS A 101 1.72 -9.28 -0.86
C HIS A 101 0.41 -8.79 -1.50
N ALA A 102 -0.69 -9.47 -1.19
CA ALA A 102 -2.00 -9.07 -1.67
C ALA A 102 -2.34 -7.64 -1.21
N VAL A 103 -3.04 -6.90 -2.06
CA VAL A 103 -3.66 -5.62 -1.71
C VAL A 103 -5.16 -5.76 -1.67
N THR A 104 -5.80 -4.94 -0.84
CA THR A 104 -7.26 -4.78 -0.88
C THR A 104 -7.60 -3.44 -1.50
N VAL A 105 -8.58 -3.43 -2.39
CA VAL A 105 -9.05 -2.26 -3.11
C VAL A 105 -10.55 -2.10 -2.92
N ILE A 106 -10.99 -0.86 -2.70
CA ILE A 106 -12.39 -0.42 -2.78
C ILE A 106 -12.43 0.77 -3.75
N GLY A 107 -13.21 0.68 -4.83
CA GLY A 107 -13.33 1.77 -5.78
C GLY A 107 -13.70 1.33 -7.19
N SER A 108 -13.83 2.32 -8.07
CA SER A 108 -14.24 2.18 -9.48
C SER A 108 -13.26 1.38 -10.33
N GLU A 109 -11.96 1.46 -10.05
CA GLU A 109 -10.88 0.94 -10.90
C GLU A 109 -10.42 -0.47 -10.52
N VAL A 110 -11.12 -1.14 -9.59
CA VAL A 110 -10.65 -2.37 -8.94
C VAL A 110 -10.20 -3.47 -9.92
N GLU A 111 -11.00 -3.74 -10.96
CA GLU A 111 -10.71 -4.80 -11.94
C GLU A 111 -9.41 -4.54 -12.70
N GLY A 112 -9.17 -3.27 -13.08
CA GLY A 112 -7.97 -2.84 -13.79
C GLY A 112 -6.71 -2.81 -12.94
N LEU A 113 -6.84 -2.86 -11.60
CA LEU A 113 -5.72 -2.82 -10.66
C LEU A 113 -5.27 -4.21 -10.22
N ILE A 114 -6.20 -5.11 -9.88
CA ILE A 114 -5.84 -6.37 -9.22
C ILE A 114 -6.00 -7.62 -10.10
N GLY A 115 -6.68 -7.53 -11.24
CA GLY A 115 -7.12 -8.70 -12.02
C GLY A 115 -6.00 -9.65 -12.46
N LYS A 116 -4.78 -9.13 -12.62
CA LYS A 116 -3.60 -9.88 -13.04
C LYS A 116 -2.49 -9.91 -11.98
N ASP A 117 -2.79 -9.61 -10.72
CA ASP A 117 -1.74 -9.48 -9.69
C ASP A 117 -0.92 -10.77 -9.45
N LEU A 118 -1.53 -11.93 -9.68
CA LEU A 118 -0.85 -13.24 -9.63
C LEU A 118 0.17 -13.47 -10.75
N GLU A 119 0.08 -12.74 -11.86
CA GLU A 119 0.96 -12.90 -13.02
C GLU A 119 2.27 -12.11 -12.87
N HIS A 120 2.39 -11.28 -11.82
CA HIS A 120 3.52 -10.40 -11.58
C HIS A 120 4.19 -10.67 -10.23
N GLY A 121 5.39 -10.12 -10.05
CA GLY A 121 6.08 -10.16 -8.77
C GLY A 121 5.37 -9.34 -7.68
N ALA A 122 5.71 -9.63 -6.41
CA ALA A 122 5.06 -9.07 -5.24
C ALA A 122 5.00 -7.52 -5.21
N LEU A 123 6.10 -6.87 -5.55
CA LEU A 123 6.31 -5.43 -5.40
C LEU A 123 7.19 -4.90 -6.55
N GLY A 124 6.86 -5.28 -7.78
CA GLY A 124 7.63 -4.95 -8.97
C GLY A 124 6.76 -4.49 -10.14
N GLN A 125 7.35 -4.47 -11.33
CA GLN A 125 6.69 -4.00 -12.53
C GLN A 125 5.37 -4.76 -12.78
N GLY A 126 4.30 -3.99 -12.90
CA GLY A 126 2.96 -4.49 -13.20
C GLY A 126 2.24 -5.14 -12.03
N CYS A 127 2.78 -5.16 -10.81
CA CYS A 127 1.99 -5.51 -9.62
C CYS A 127 0.85 -4.51 -9.40
N ALA A 128 -0.12 -4.84 -8.55
CA ALA A 128 -1.29 -3.99 -8.31
C ALA A 128 -0.92 -2.56 -7.83
N LEU A 129 0.13 -2.42 -7.01
CA LEU A 129 0.62 -1.12 -6.55
C LEU A 129 1.16 -0.31 -7.73
N HIS A 130 1.96 -0.93 -8.61
CA HIS A 130 2.50 -0.25 -9.80
C HIS A 130 1.37 0.20 -10.74
N ARG A 131 0.34 -0.62 -10.93
CA ARG A 131 -0.82 -0.26 -11.77
C ARG A 131 -1.60 0.94 -11.22
N LEU A 132 -1.66 1.12 -9.90
CA LEU A 132 -2.24 2.32 -9.30
C LEU A 132 -1.39 3.55 -9.61
N ILE A 133 -0.07 3.42 -9.49
CA ILE A 133 0.89 4.49 -9.78
C ILE A 133 0.85 4.92 -11.25
N ASP A 134 0.80 3.95 -12.17
CA ASP A 134 0.68 4.19 -13.62
C ASP A 134 -0.58 4.98 -13.98
N ARG A 135 -1.62 4.88 -13.16
CA ARG A 135 -2.89 5.61 -13.29
C ARG A 135 -2.89 6.96 -12.56
N GLY A 136 -1.73 7.44 -12.12
CA GLY A 136 -1.60 8.71 -11.41
C GLY A 136 -1.91 8.62 -9.90
N GLY A 137 -1.89 7.41 -9.34
CA GLY A 137 -2.21 7.19 -7.93
C GLY A 137 -1.25 7.85 -6.95
N LEU A 138 -1.81 8.16 -5.79
CA LEU A 138 -1.15 8.81 -4.66
C LEU A 138 -0.72 7.79 -3.62
N VAL A 139 0.31 8.15 -2.83
CA VAL A 139 0.72 7.40 -1.64
C VAL A 139 0.48 8.27 -0.42
N PHE A 140 -0.25 7.74 0.54
CA PHE A 140 -0.53 8.38 1.83
C PHE A 140 0.13 7.58 2.95
N LEU A 141 1.02 8.23 3.69
CA LEU A 141 1.64 7.69 4.91
C LEU A 141 0.93 8.31 6.11
N LEU A 142 0.13 7.53 6.82
CA LEU A 142 -0.64 7.95 7.99
C LEU A 142 0.05 7.46 9.28
N GLY A 143 0.89 8.30 9.87
CA GLY A 143 1.60 8.00 11.11
C GLY A 143 2.63 6.88 10.98
N VAL A 144 3.17 6.75 9.77
CA VAL A 144 4.29 5.89 9.40
C VAL A 144 5.22 6.70 8.51
N ASP A 145 6.47 6.26 8.41
CA ASP A 145 7.47 6.87 7.55
C ASP A 145 7.69 6.03 6.27
N HIS A 146 8.72 6.38 5.51
CA HIS A 146 9.07 5.70 4.28
C HIS A 146 9.47 4.23 4.45
N GLN A 147 9.83 3.77 5.66
CA GLN A 147 10.11 2.34 5.90
C GLN A 147 8.87 1.46 5.68
N ALA A 148 7.67 2.04 5.75
CA ALA A 148 6.44 1.34 5.40
C ALA A 148 6.07 1.46 3.91
N ASN A 149 6.72 2.35 3.15
CA ASN A 149 6.31 2.72 1.80
C ASN A 149 6.73 1.66 0.77
N SER A 150 5.80 0.75 0.47
CA SER A 150 6.07 -0.39 -0.41
C SER A 150 6.24 -0.01 -1.90
N VAL A 151 5.98 1.24 -2.28
CA VAL A 151 6.28 1.74 -3.64
C VAL A 151 7.77 1.76 -3.91
N ILE A 152 8.60 1.90 -2.87
CA ILE A 152 10.05 1.98 -3.02
C ILE A 152 10.57 0.74 -3.75
N HIS A 153 10.11 -0.46 -3.35
CA HIS A 153 10.44 -1.72 -4.02
C HIS A 153 10.10 -1.78 -5.52
N ILE A 154 9.06 -1.05 -5.95
CA ILE A 154 8.70 -0.98 -7.37
C ILE A 154 9.77 -0.21 -8.14
N GLY A 155 10.28 0.89 -7.57
CA GLY A 155 11.40 1.62 -8.13
C GLY A 155 12.69 0.81 -8.18
N GLU A 156 12.92 -0.06 -7.20
CA GLU A 156 14.07 -0.98 -7.21
C GLU A 156 13.99 -2.00 -8.34
N ASP A 157 12.82 -2.64 -8.48
CA ASP A 157 12.58 -3.63 -9.53
C ASP A 157 12.73 -2.99 -10.93
N LEU A 158 12.22 -1.76 -11.11
CA LEU A 158 12.38 -0.99 -12.34
C LEU A 158 13.81 -0.51 -12.60
N ALA A 159 14.60 -0.26 -11.55
CA ALA A 159 16.04 0.01 -11.66
C ALA A 159 16.85 -1.25 -11.99
N GLY A 160 16.24 -2.44 -11.90
CA GLY A 160 16.92 -3.71 -12.06
C GLY A 160 17.83 -4.05 -10.88
N ASP A 161 17.57 -3.49 -9.69
CA ASP A 161 18.38 -3.79 -8.50
C ASP A 161 18.08 -5.21 -7.99
N ASP A 162 19.11 -6.04 -7.91
CA ASP A 162 19.03 -7.44 -7.51
C ASP A 162 19.88 -7.77 -6.26
N ARG A 163 20.50 -6.76 -5.64
CA ARG A 163 21.44 -6.92 -4.52
C ARG A 163 20.83 -7.63 -3.30
N HIS A 164 19.53 -7.46 -3.07
CA HIS A 164 18.86 -7.91 -1.84
C HIS A 164 17.54 -8.65 -2.09
N ARG A 165 17.54 -9.76 -2.84
CA ARG A 165 16.31 -10.56 -3.07
C ARG A 165 16.09 -11.65 -2.01
N HIS A 166 14.87 -11.75 -1.51
CA HIS A 166 14.45 -12.82 -0.60
C HIS A 166 14.17 -14.14 -1.32
N PHE A 167 13.50 -14.07 -2.47
CA PHE A 167 13.18 -15.23 -3.31
C PHE A 167 13.93 -15.11 -4.63
N SER A 168 14.37 -16.25 -5.16
CA SER A 168 15.07 -16.35 -6.44
C SER A 168 14.62 -17.60 -7.19
N PRO A 169 14.95 -17.75 -8.49
CA PRO A 169 14.72 -19.00 -9.21
C PRO A 169 15.40 -20.22 -8.56
N GLU A 170 16.56 -20.03 -7.91
CA GLU A 170 17.33 -21.07 -7.22
C GLU A 170 16.74 -21.42 -5.84
N ASN A 171 16.08 -20.47 -5.19
CA ASN A 171 15.42 -20.65 -3.90
C ASN A 171 13.97 -20.10 -3.94
N PRO A 172 13.06 -20.78 -4.66
CA PRO A 172 11.70 -20.31 -4.82
C PRO A 172 10.86 -20.61 -3.60
N LYS A 173 9.86 -19.75 -3.35
CA LYS A 173 8.82 -20.02 -2.34
C LYS A 173 7.57 -20.57 -3.01
N ARG A 174 7.04 -21.67 -2.47
CA ARG A 174 5.76 -22.23 -2.90
C ARG A 174 4.69 -21.89 -1.86
N VAL A 175 3.56 -21.38 -2.31
CA VAL A 175 2.41 -21.02 -1.46
C VAL A 175 1.16 -21.64 -2.03
N THR A 176 0.35 -22.28 -1.18
CA THR A 176 -0.98 -22.73 -1.56
C THR A 176 -1.93 -21.55 -1.53
N VAL A 177 -2.59 -21.27 -2.66
CA VAL A 177 -3.57 -20.19 -2.81
C VAL A 177 -4.93 -20.80 -3.06
N LYS A 178 -5.95 -20.38 -2.30
CA LYS A 178 -7.34 -20.70 -2.59
C LYS A 178 -7.88 -19.74 -3.66
N HIS A 179 -7.69 -20.11 -4.91
CA HIS A 179 -8.17 -19.36 -6.07
C HIS A 179 -9.71 -19.42 -6.15
N PRO A 180 -10.41 -18.29 -6.35
CA PRO A 180 -11.88 -18.27 -6.40
C PRO A 180 -12.50 -19.15 -7.50
N ARG A 181 -11.76 -19.39 -8.59
CA ARG A 181 -12.25 -20.16 -9.76
C ARG A 181 -11.70 -21.58 -9.80
N ASP A 182 -10.45 -21.77 -9.41
CA ASP A 182 -9.69 -23.00 -9.66
C ASP A 182 -9.49 -23.85 -8.40
N GLY A 183 -10.02 -23.40 -7.25
CA GLY A 183 -9.80 -24.07 -5.96
C GLY A 183 -8.38 -23.85 -5.45
N GLU A 184 -7.80 -24.86 -4.80
CA GLU A 184 -6.41 -24.75 -4.32
C GLU A 184 -5.41 -24.92 -5.45
N ILE A 185 -4.57 -23.89 -5.63
CA ILE A 185 -3.46 -23.89 -6.58
C ILE A 185 -2.14 -23.66 -5.83
N VAL A 186 -1.03 -24.12 -6.38
CA VAL A 186 0.30 -23.81 -5.85
C VAL A 186 0.95 -22.74 -6.69
N VAL A 187 1.19 -21.58 -6.09
CA VAL A 187 1.91 -20.46 -6.72
C VAL A 187 3.38 -20.54 -6.33
N THR A 188 4.27 -20.44 -7.32
CA THR A 188 5.72 -20.43 -7.12
C THR A 188 6.24 -19.02 -7.29
N LEU A 189 6.76 -18.43 -6.21
CA LEU A 189 7.36 -17.11 -6.18
C LEU A 189 8.86 -17.22 -6.36
N THR A 190 9.38 -16.58 -7.41
CA THR A 190 10.79 -16.62 -7.79
C THR A 190 11.49 -15.25 -7.66
N SER A 191 10.76 -14.23 -7.22
CA SER A 191 11.32 -12.89 -6.97
C SER A 191 10.57 -12.21 -5.84
N MET A 192 11.33 -11.60 -4.94
CA MET A 192 10.82 -10.71 -3.90
C MET A 192 11.95 -9.80 -3.44
N MET A 193 11.73 -8.49 -3.51
CA MET A 193 12.71 -7.52 -3.03
C MET A 193 12.84 -7.62 -1.51
N GLY A 194 14.03 -7.31 -1.01
CA GLY A 194 14.39 -7.27 0.40
C GLY A 194 14.78 -5.87 0.81
N HIS A 195 15.64 -5.76 1.82
CA HIS A 195 16.01 -4.45 2.34
C HIS A 195 16.71 -3.60 1.26
N THR A 196 16.47 -2.29 1.30
CA THR A 196 17.09 -1.34 0.37
C THR A 196 17.52 -0.06 1.07
N THR A 197 18.64 0.51 0.63
CA THR A 197 19.11 1.81 1.11
C THR A 197 18.20 2.95 0.69
N ALA A 198 17.37 2.75 -0.35
CA ALA A 198 16.42 3.76 -0.79
C ALA A 198 15.40 4.14 0.30
N PHE A 199 15.10 3.24 1.25
CA PHE A 199 14.23 3.55 2.38
C PHE A 199 14.77 4.68 3.27
N ASP A 200 16.08 4.67 3.52
CA ASP A 200 16.73 5.60 4.45
C ASP A 200 16.86 7.00 3.86
N GLU A 201 17.07 7.10 2.54
CA GLU A 201 17.28 8.37 1.84
C GLU A 201 15.97 9.01 1.34
N MET A 202 14.88 8.24 1.23
CA MET A 202 13.67 8.66 0.51
C MET A 202 13.05 9.96 1.02
N ASP A 203 12.93 10.11 2.34
CA ASP A 203 12.27 11.27 2.96
C ASP A 203 13.02 12.56 2.62
N GLY A 204 14.34 12.59 2.86
CA GLY A 204 15.19 13.74 2.54
C GLY A 204 15.18 14.06 1.04
N PHE A 205 15.18 13.02 0.20
CA PHE A 205 15.20 13.16 -1.24
C PHE A 205 13.92 13.79 -1.80
N LEU A 206 12.74 13.27 -1.44
CA LEU A 206 11.45 13.83 -1.87
C LEU A 206 11.22 15.23 -1.32
N ARG A 207 11.65 15.50 -0.08
CA ARG A 207 11.58 16.85 0.52
C ARG A 207 12.43 17.86 -0.22
N SER A 208 13.66 17.49 -0.59
CA SER A 208 14.56 18.37 -1.36
C SER A 208 13.97 18.77 -2.72
N ARG A 209 13.04 17.96 -3.24
CA ARG A 209 12.33 18.16 -4.51
C ARG A 209 10.96 18.82 -4.34
N GLY A 210 10.53 19.10 -3.11
CA GLY A 210 9.19 19.64 -2.84
C GLY A 210 8.06 18.68 -3.23
N GLN A 211 8.30 17.37 -3.15
CA GLN A 211 7.37 16.31 -3.60
C GLN A 211 6.56 15.68 -2.46
N VAL A 212 6.65 16.24 -1.24
CA VAL A 212 5.90 15.79 -0.06
C VAL A 212 4.96 16.90 0.38
N VAL A 213 3.67 16.59 0.50
CA VAL A 213 2.72 17.41 1.24
C VAL A 213 2.60 16.85 2.65
N GLU A 214 2.89 17.69 3.63
CA GLU A 214 2.84 17.31 5.04
C GLU A 214 1.52 17.73 5.69
N GLY A 215 1.09 16.95 6.67
CA GLY A 215 -0.08 17.28 7.47
C GLY A 215 -0.08 16.52 8.78
N ARG A 216 -1.14 16.75 9.56
CA ARG A 216 -1.34 16.05 10.83
C ARG A 216 -2.81 15.69 10.98
N ILE A 217 -3.10 14.43 11.32
CA ILE A 217 -4.46 13.95 11.59
C ILE A 217 -4.47 13.34 12.99
N GLY A 218 -5.15 14.00 13.92
CA GLY A 218 -4.99 13.70 15.34
C GLY A 218 -3.56 13.97 15.80
N ASP A 219 -2.93 12.95 16.36
CA ASP A 219 -1.51 12.99 16.75
C ASP A 219 -0.57 12.42 15.68
N ALA A 220 -1.10 11.84 14.60
CA ALA A 220 -0.30 11.23 13.55
C ALA A 220 0.26 12.27 12.57
N GLU A 221 1.58 12.27 12.38
CA GLU A 221 2.22 12.91 11.24
C GLU A 221 1.82 12.21 9.96
N CYS A 222 1.52 12.99 8.92
CA CYS A 222 1.02 12.47 7.67
C CYS A 222 1.84 13.03 6.51
N GLN A 223 2.05 12.20 5.49
CA GLN A 223 2.65 12.60 4.24
C GLN A 223 1.80 12.13 3.05
N LEU A 224 1.62 13.01 2.07
CA LEU A 224 0.98 12.72 0.80
C LEU A 224 1.94 13.05 -0.34
N MET A 225 2.07 12.13 -1.29
CA MET A 225 2.96 12.26 -2.44
C MET A 225 2.38 11.52 -3.65
N LYS A 226 2.88 11.84 -4.84
CA LYS A 226 2.56 11.07 -6.04
C LYS A 226 3.39 9.79 -6.06
N GLY A 227 2.77 8.65 -6.35
CA GLY A 227 3.50 7.39 -6.42
C GLY A 227 4.62 7.39 -7.47
N VAL A 228 4.42 8.10 -8.59
CA VAL A 228 5.44 8.24 -9.65
C VAL A 228 6.68 8.98 -9.17
N ASP A 229 6.53 9.91 -8.21
CA ASP A 229 7.64 10.66 -7.66
C ASP A 229 8.48 9.77 -6.73
N VAL A 230 7.83 8.88 -5.97
CA VAL A 230 8.52 7.85 -5.16
C VAL A 230 9.31 6.90 -6.05
N VAL A 231 8.72 6.39 -7.13
CA VAL A 231 9.40 5.48 -8.07
C VAL A 231 10.64 6.15 -8.68
N LYS A 232 10.50 7.38 -9.20
CA LYS A 232 11.63 8.14 -9.77
C LYS A 232 12.70 8.43 -8.73
N ALA A 233 12.30 8.80 -7.51
CA ALA A 233 13.23 9.05 -6.42
C ALA A 233 14.03 7.78 -6.09
N THR A 234 13.39 6.61 -6.03
CA THR A 234 14.12 5.34 -5.82
C THR A 234 15.18 5.13 -6.91
N VAL A 235 14.80 5.24 -8.18
CA VAL A 235 15.74 5.03 -9.30
C VAL A 235 16.93 5.99 -9.21
N ASP A 236 16.68 7.26 -8.91
CA ASP A 236 17.74 8.27 -8.79
C ASP A 236 18.65 8.00 -7.58
N ILE A 237 18.09 7.59 -6.43
CA ILE A 237 18.87 7.21 -5.24
C ILE A 237 19.78 6.03 -5.58
N LEU A 238 19.24 4.97 -6.18
CA LEU A 238 20.01 3.77 -6.49
C LEU A 238 21.08 4.02 -7.56
N GLY A 239 20.81 4.90 -8.53
CA GLY A 239 21.79 5.30 -9.55
C GLY A 239 22.92 6.21 -9.02
N SER A 240 22.79 6.74 -7.81
CA SER A 240 23.81 7.56 -7.14
C SER A 240 24.77 6.77 -6.24
N LEU A 241 24.51 5.47 -6.05
CA LEU A 241 25.33 4.52 -5.29
C LEU A 241 26.39 3.86 -6.17
#